data_AF-A0A7Y3DMS0-F1
#
_entry.id   AF-A0A7Y3DMS0-F1
#
_cell.length_a   1.000
_cell.length_b   1.000
_cell.length_c   1.000
_cell.angle_alpha   90.00
_cell.angle_beta   90.00
_cell.angle_gamma   90.00
#
_symmetry.space_group_name_H-M   'P 1'
#
loop_
_entity.id
_entity.type
_entity.pdbx_description
1 polymer ?
#
loop_
_entity_poly.entity_id
_entity_poly.type
_entity_poly.pdbx_seq_one_letter_code
_entity_poly.pdbx_strand_id
1 'polypeptide(L)'
;MADFSRETRYKLGRLITYSGTSLLNPVDVSLAAHFDLEIFFQSVRTVALDPGVDAIVVIGCGLTPESNQIYVDGLIHAYRDCNKPVLAVKIPDFDPQHAQQLCEGGIPFFDSAERAVHTYALALGYQAWLKKHS
;
A
#
# COMPACT_ATOMS: atom_id res chain seq x y z
N MET A 1 -11.63 -8.92 -4.84
CA MET A 1 -10.55 -7.92 -4.85
C MET A 1 -10.56 -7.21 -6.21
N ALA A 2 -10.01 -6.00 -6.33
CA ALA A 2 -10.08 -5.19 -7.56
C ALA A 2 -9.44 -5.90 -8.76
N ASP A 3 -10.07 -5.80 -9.93
CA ASP A 3 -9.50 -6.24 -11.21
C ASP A 3 -8.83 -5.05 -11.89
N PHE A 4 -7.52 -5.14 -12.12
CA PHE A 4 -6.75 -4.03 -12.65
C PHE A 4 -6.97 -3.86 -14.16
N SER A 5 -7.04 -2.60 -14.56
CA SER A 5 -7.09 -2.24 -15.97
C SER A 5 -5.89 -2.81 -16.73
N ARG A 6 -6.03 -2.98 -18.05
CA ARG A 6 -4.93 -3.42 -18.91
C ARG A 6 -3.74 -2.46 -18.83
N GLU A 7 -4.01 -1.16 -18.70
CA GLU A 7 -2.99 -0.13 -18.59
C GLU A 7 -2.18 -0.26 -17.30
N THR A 8 -2.85 -0.46 -16.16
CA THR A 8 -2.18 -0.68 -14.87
C THR A 8 -1.33 -1.93 -14.89
N ARG A 9 -1.86 -3.05 -15.42
CA ARG A 9 -1.08 -4.29 -15.58
C ARG A 9 0.13 -4.10 -16.49
N TYR A 10 -0.01 -3.34 -17.57
CA TYR A 10 1.09 -3.00 -18.46
C TYR A 10 2.17 -2.16 -17.76
N LYS A 11 1.77 -1.12 -17.01
CA LYS A 11 2.70 -0.28 -16.22
C LYS A 11 3.41 -1.10 -15.16
N LEU A 12 2.69 -1.93 -14.40
CA LEU A 12 3.27 -2.84 -13.42
C LEU A 12 4.25 -3.83 -14.06
N GLY A 13 3.92 -4.41 -15.22
CA GLY A 13 4.81 -5.35 -15.93
C GLY A 13 6.10 -4.73 -16.47
N ARG A 14 6.17 -3.40 -16.61
CA ARG A 14 7.41 -2.69 -16.93
C ARG A 14 8.29 -2.44 -15.69
N LEU A 15 7.69 -2.40 -14.51
CA LEU A 15 8.38 -2.18 -13.24
C LEU A 15 8.85 -3.51 -12.65
N ILE A 16 7.96 -4.50 -12.64
CA ILE A 16 8.14 -5.80 -11.99
C ILE A 16 8.51 -6.82 -13.06
N THR A 17 9.81 -6.95 -13.32
CA THR A 17 10.35 -7.78 -14.42
C THR A 17 10.81 -9.18 -13.98
N TYR A 18 10.81 -9.45 -12.67
CA TYR A 18 11.31 -10.70 -12.10
C TYR A 18 10.26 -11.82 -12.13
N SER A 19 10.72 -13.05 -12.38
CA SER A 19 9.88 -14.25 -12.34
C SER A 19 9.38 -14.56 -10.91
N GLY A 20 8.21 -15.18 -10.80
CA GLY A 20 7.60 -15.55 -9.51
C GLY A 20 6.85 -14.41 -8.82
N THR A 21 6.54 -13.35 -9.56
CA THR A 21 5.76 -12.18 -9.14
C THR A 21 4.31 -12.27 -9.63
N SER A 22 3.46 -11.39 -9.12
CA SER A 22 2.06 -11.25 -9.56
C SER A 22 1.80 -9.79 -9.94
N LEU A 23 1.24 -9.57 -11.13
CA LEU A 23 0.74 -8.27 -11.59
C LEU A 23 -0.79 -8.15 -11.40
N LEU A 24 -1.41 -9.16 -10.78
CA LEU A 24 -2.83 -9.19 -10.47
C LEU A 24 -3.06 -8.71 -9.03
N ASN A 25 -4.22 -8.99 -8.45
CA ASN A 25 -4.50 -8.65 -7.06
C ASN A 25 -4.41 -9.91 -6.19
N PRO A 26 -3.41 -10.04 -5.29
CA PRO A 26 -2.43 -9.02 -4.89
C PRO A 26 -1.28 -8.82 -5.89
N VAL A 27 -0.73 -7.61 -5.90
CA VAL A 27 0.55 -7.31 -6.59
C VAL A 27 1.66 -7.84 -5.71
N ASP A 28 2.49 -8.72 -6.27
CA ASP A 28 3.66 -9.26 -5.59
C ASP A 28 4.91 -8.76 -6.32
N VAL A 29 5.67 -7.90 -5.65
CA VAL A 29 6.91 -7.30 -6.15
C VAL A 29 8.15 -8.16 -5.83
N SER A 30 7.96 -9.30 -5.16
CA SER A 30 8.99 -10.25 -4.72
C SER A 30 10.08 -9.60 -3.84
N LEU A 31 11.13 -10.37 -3.54
CA LEU A 31 12.31 -9.90 -2.81
C LEU A 31 13.06 -8.79 -3.56
N ALA A 32 12.84 -8.62 -4.86
CA ALA A 32 13.46 -7.56 -5.65
C ALA A 32 13.19 -6.16 -5.09
N ALA A 33 11.99 -5.91 -4.56
CA ALA A 33 11.65 -4.63 -3.95
C ALA A 33 12.46 -4.30 -2.69
N HIS A 34 13.11 -5.28 -2.08
CA HIS A 34 14.01 -5.03 -0.97
C HIS A 34 15.39 -4.52 -1.41
N PHE A 35 15.79 -4.80 -2.66
CA PHE A 35 17.02 -4.26 -3.25
C PHE A 35 16.78 -2.92 -3.94
N ASP A 36 15.55 -2.68 -4.40
CA ASP A 36 15.11 -1.41 -4.96
C ASP A 36 13.69 -1.07 -4.48
N LEU A 37 13.62 -0.29 -3.40
CA LEU A 37 12.35 0.13 -2.78
C LEU A 37 11.52 1.03 -3.70
N GLU A 38 12.11 1.64 -4.74
CA GLU A 38 11.34 2.45 -5.68
C GLU A 38 10.35 1.60 -6.47
N ILE A 39 10.66 0.31 -6.73
CA ILE A 39 9.70 -0.64 -7.32
C ILE A 39 8.44 -0.72 -6.47
N PHE A 40 8.59 -0.73 -5.14
CA PHE A 40 7.48 -0.77 -4.20
C PHE A 40 6.64 0.50 -4.29
N PHE A 41 7.26 1.68 -4.20
CA PHE A 41 6.56 2.96 -4.23
C PHE A 41 5.88 3.24 -5.57
N GLN A 42 6.55 2.93 -6.69
CA GLN A 42 5.96 3.06 -8.02
C GLN A 42 4.80 2.08 -8.23
N SER A 43 4.85 0.89 -7.63
CA SER A 43 3.72 -0.05 -7.65
C SER A 43 2.52 0.54 -6.90
N VAL A 44 2.73 1.12 -5.71
CA VAL A 44 1.66 1.80 -4.95
C VAL A 44 1.06 2.94 -5.76
N ARG A 45 1.88 3.84 -6.32
CA ARG A 45 1.40 4.95 -7.17
C ARG A 45 0.63 4.45 -8.38
N THR A 46 1.15 3.43 -9.07
CA THR A 46 0.52 2.84 -10.26
C THR A 46 -0.85 2.27 -9.94
N VAL A 47 -0.96 1.50 -8.84
CA VAL A 47 -2.23 0.92 -8.39
C VAL A 47 -3.20 2.00 -7.90
N ALA A 48 -2.71 3.04 -7.23
CA ALA A 48 -3.55 4.16 -6.76
C ALA A 48 -4.24 4.90 -7.91
N LEU A 49 -3.58 4.99 -9.07
CA LEU A 49 -4.14 5.65 -10.26
C LEU A 49 -5.14 4.77 -11.01
N ASP A 50 -5.24 3.46 -10.72
CA ASP A 50 -6.19 2.59 -11.41
C ASP A 50 -7.64 2.93 -11.02
N PRO A 51 -8.54 3.22 -11.98
CA PRO A 51 -9.92 3.62 -11.68
C PRO A 51 -10.75 2.53 -10.98
N GLY A 52 -10.36 1.26 -11.07
CA GLY A 52 -11.01 0.13 -10.41
C GLY A 52 -10.54 -0.12 -8.97
N VAL A 53 -9.64 0.71 -8.45
CA VAL A 53 -9.10 0.61 -7.08
C VAL A 53 -9.71 1.70 -6.20
N ASP A 54 -10.28 1.32 -5.06
CA ASP A 54 -10.84 2.26 -4.08
C ASP A 54 -9.90 2.53 -2.89
N ALA A 55 -9.05 1.55 -2.56
CA ALA A 55 -8.06 1.64 -1.49
C ALA A 55 -6.94 0.62 -1.73
N ILE A 56 -5.80 0.85 -1.07
CA ILE A 56 -4.61 -0.01 -1.17
C ILE A 56 -4.26 -0.53 0.20
N VAL A 57 -4.10 -1.85 0.33
CA VAL A 57 -3.49 -2.47 1.50
C VAL A 57 -2.06 -2.84 1.13
N VAL A 58 -1.11 -2.34 1.91
CA VAL A 58 0.31 -2.46 1.68
C VAL A 58 0.91 -3.36 2.75
N ILE A 59 1.58 -4.42 2.33
CA ILE A 59 2.29 -5.37 3.19
C ILE A 59 3.76 -5.32 2.75
N GLY A 60 4.63 -4.75 3.58
CA GLY A 60 6.04 -4.53 3.21
C GLY A 60 6.85 -3.88 4.31
N CYS A 61 8.18 -3.99 4.19
CA CYS A 61 9.16 -3.29 5.00
C CYS A 61 10.51 -3.25 4.25
N GLY A 62 11.49 -2.50 4.78
CA GLY A 62 12.89 -2.67 4.40
C GLY A 62 13.51 -3.90 5.05
N LEU A 63 14.70 -4.33 4.57
CA LEU A 63 15.44 -5.48 5.14
C LEU A 63 16.23 -5.14 6.40
N THR A 64 16.70 -3.90 6.48
CA THR A 64 17.53 -3.38 7.58
C THR A 64 16.83 -2.19 8.24
N PRO A 65 17.20 -1.82 9.49
CA PRO A 65 16.69 -0.62 10.14
C PRO A 65 16.82 0.64 9.28
N GLU A 66 17.94 0.82 8.58
CA GLU A 66 18.17 1.96 7.68
C GLU A 66 17.20 1.94 6.50
N SER A 67 17.02 0.78 5.86
CA SER A 67 16.07 0.65 4.76
C SER A 67 14.60 0.74 5.20
N ASN A 68 14.29 0.46 6.48
CA ASN A 68 12.95 0.68 7.04
C ASN A 68 12.61 2.17 7.12
N GLN A 69 13.58 3.03 7.46
CA GLN A 69 13.36 4.47 7.43
C GLN A 69 13.10 4.94 5.99
N ILE A 70 13.88 4.45 5.02
CA ILE A 70 13.65 4.74 3.58
C ILE A 70 12.26 4.26 3.14
N TYR A 71 11.85 3.06 3.58
CA TYR A 71 10.52 2.51 3.34
C TYR A 71 9.41 3.43 3.85
N VAL A 72 9.51 3.88 5.11
CA VAL A 72 8.53 4.78 5.73
C VAL A 72 8.43 6.10 4.97
N ASP A 73 9.56 6.76 4.74
CA ASP A 73 9.60 8.08 4.09
C ASP A 73 9.09 8.00 2.65
N GLY A 74 9.51 6.97 1.92
CA GLY A 74 9.08 6.75 0.54
C GLY A 74 7.61 6.36 0.42
N LEU A 75 7.07 5.57 1.35
CA LEU A 75 5.65 5.22 1.36
C LEU A 75 4.78 6.44 1.70
N ILE A 76 5.18 7.26 2.67
CA ILE A 76 4.49 8.53 2.98
C ILE A 76 4.54 9.46 1.78
N HIS A 77 5.68 9.57 1.10
CA HIS A 77 5.81 10.38 -0.10
C HIS A 77 4.90 9.88 -1.22
N ALA A 78 4.90 8.57 -1.50
CA ALA A 78 4.02 7.97 -2.49
C ALA A 78 2.54 8.17 -2.14
N TYR A 79 2.16 8.05 -0.87
CA TYR A 79 0.81 8.30 -0.39
C TYR A 79 0.35 9.74 -0.63
N ARG A 80 1.23 10.74 -0.46
CA ARG A 80 0.88 12.15 -0.73
C ARG A 80 0.53 12.42 -2.19
N ASP A 81 1.05 11.60 -3.11
CA ASP A 81 0.71 11.65 -4.53
C ASP A 81 -0.63 10.93 -4.84
N CYS A 82 -1.19 10.20 -3.87
CA CYS A 82 -2.38 9.38 -4.03
C CYS A 82 -3.64 10.09 -3.50
N ASN A 83 -4.72 10.05 -4.28
CA ASN A 83 -6.05 10.53 -3.84
C ASN A 83 -6.90 9.43 -3.19
N LYS A 84 -6.28 8.31 -2.79
CA LYS A 84 -6.98 7.12 -2.29
C LYS A 84 -6.35 6.63 -1.00
N PRO A 85 -7.15 6.05 -0.08
CA PRO A 85 -6.63 5.52 1.17
C PRO A 85 -5.58 4.43 0.93
N VAL A 86 -4.46 4.55 1.65
CA VAL A 86 -3.41 3.54 1.76
C VAL A 86 -3.39 3.06 3.20
N LEU A 87 -3.46 1.75 3.43
CA LEU A 87 -3.41 1.12 4.74
C LEU A 87 -2.17 0.24 4.83
N ALA A 88 -1.32 0.44 5.82
CA ALA A 88 -0.13 -0.35 6.02
C ALA A 88 -0.38 -1.51 6.99
N VAL A 89 0.21 -2.67 6.72
CA VAL A 89 0.09 -3.86 7.56
C VAL A 89 1.46 -4.33 8.01
N LYS A 90 1.53 -4.76 9.27
CA LYS A 90 2.72 -5.23 9.94
C LYS A 90 3.36 -6.45 9.26
N ILE A 91 4.67 -6.40 9.14
CA ILE A 91 5.55 -7.57 8.96
C ILE A 91 6.25 -7.85 10.31
N PRO A 92 6.58 -9.11 10.65
CA PRO A 92 7.36 -9.42 11.86
C PRO A 92 8.61 -8.55 11.99
N ASP A 93 8.97 -8.22 13.24
CA ASP A 93 10.14 -7.40 13.59
C ASP A 93 10.16 -5.96 13.05
N PHE A 94 9.03 -5.47 12.52
CA PHE A 94 8.88 -4.06 12.17
C PHE A 94 8.85 -3.18 13.43
N ASP A 95 9.74 -2.19 13.48
CA ASP A 95 9.91 -1.29 14.64
C ASP A 95 8.63 -0.46 14.88
N PRO A 96 8.09 -0.43 16.11
CA PRO A 96 6.97 0.42 16.48
C PRO A 96 7.16 1.92 16.18
N GLN A 97 8.39 2.44 16.20
CA GLN A 97 8.66 3.84 15.86
C GLN A 97 8.31 4.15 14.39
N HIS A 98 8.65 3.25 13.48
CA HIS A 98 8.29 3.36 12.07
C HIS A 98 6.78 3.28 11.85
N ALA A 99 6.08 2.44 12.62
CA ALA A 99 4.61 2.38 12.58
C ALA A 99 3.97 3.71 13.04
N GLN A 100 4.53 4.34 14.07
CA GLN A 100 4.07 5.66 14.53
C GLN A 100 4.30 6.73 13.45
N GLN A 101 5.47 6.76 12.81
CA GLN A 101 5.77 7.70 11.73
C GLN A 101 4.79 7.55 10.54
N LEU A 102 4.44 6.31 10.16
CA LEU A 102 3.43 6.08 9.12
C LEU A 102 2.07 6.69 9.51
N CYS A 103 1.62 6.45 10.75
CA CYS A 103 0.38 7.00 11.26
C CYS A 103 0.39 8.54 11.28
N GLU A 104 1.47 9.16 11.75
CA GLU A 104 1.65 10.62 11.74
C GLU A 104 1.71 11.19 10.30
N GLY A 105 2.23 10.41 9.35
CA GLY A 105 2.21 10.70 7.92
C GLY A 105 0.85 10.53 7.24
N GLY A 106 -0.18 10.09 7.99
CA GLY A 106 -1.55 9.91 7.51
C GLY A 106 -1.86 8.50 6.98
N ILE A 107 -0.96 7.54 7.14
CA ILE A 107 -1.14 6.14 6.73
C ILE A 107 -1.43 5.28 7.96
N PRO A 108 -2.68 4.80 8.15
CA PRO A 108 -2.99 3.94 9.28
C PRO A 108 -2.25 2.60 9.18
N PHE A 109 -1.69 2.17 10.31
CA PHE A 109 -0.90 0.94 10.42
C PHE A 109 -1.62 -0.11 11.28
N PHE A 110 -1.66 -1.37 10.81
CA PHE A 110 -2.42 -2.45 11.44
C PHE A 110 -1.58 -3.70 11.66
N ASP A 111 -1.89 -4.46 12.71
CA ASP A 111 -1.24 -5.74 12.99
C ASP A 111 -1.59 -6.85 11.97
N SER A 112 -2.66 -6.69 11.20
CA SER A 112 -3.10 -7.68 10.23
C SER A 112 -3.93 -7.07 9.09
N ALA A 113 -3.96 -7.74 7.94
CA ALA A 113 -4.75 -7.31 6.78
C ALA A 113 -6.26 -7.36 7.07
N GLU A 114 -6.71 -8.33 7.86
CA GLU A 114 -8.10 -8.46 8.30
C GLU A 114 -8.53 -7.24 9.11
N ARG A 115 -7.68 -6.78 10.05
CA ARG A 115 -7.95 -5.57 10.83
C ARG A 115 -7.98 -4.33 9.95
N ALA A 116 -7.03 -4.20 9.01
CA ALA A 116 -7.00 -3.09 8.07
C ALA A 116 -8.30 -3.01 7.23
N VAL A 117 -8.70 -4.13 6.63
CA VAL A 117 -9.91 -4.22 5.81
C VAL A 117 -11.18 -4.00 6.64
N HIS A 118 -11.25 -4.59 7.84
CA HIS A 118 -12.38 -4.39 8.74
C HIS A 118 -12.56 -2.91 9.13
N THR A 119 -11.47 -2.24 9.53
CA THR A 119 -11.51 -0.82 9.87
C THR A 119 -11.87 0.05 8.66
N TYR A 120 -11.36 -0.27 7.47
CA TYR A 120 -11.75 0.42 6.24
C TYR A 120 -13.25 0.29 5.95
N ALA A 121 -13.81 -0.91 6.09
CA ALA A 121 -15.23 -1.15 5.91
C ALA A 121 -16.10 -0.35 6.90
N LEU A 122 -15.67 -0.23 8.17
CA LEU A 122 -16.35 0.62 9.14
C LEU A 122 -16.32 2.10 8.74
N ALA A 123 -15.19 2.60 8.26
CA ALA A 123 -15.04 3.97 7.78
C ALA A 123 -15.98 4.26 6.60
N LEU A 124 -16.07 3.33 5.63
CA LEU A 124 -17.02 3.43 4.52
C LEU A 124 -18.47 3.42 4.99
N GLY A 125 -18.81 2.55 5.94
CA GLY A 125 -20.15 2.49 6.53
C GLY A 125 -20.54 3.81 7.20
N TYR A 126 -19.62 4.42 7.95
CA TYR A 126 -19.82 5.72 8.56
C TYR A 126 -19.96 6.84 7.53
N GLN A 127 -19.13 6.85 6.48
CA GLN A 127 -19.24 7.82 5.38
C GLN A 127 -20.61 7.73 4.67
N ALA A 128 -21.10 6.51 4.43
CA ALA A 128 -22.41 6.29 3.84
C ALA A 128 -23.56 6.74 4.77
N TRP A 129 -23.41 6.54 6.08
CA TRP A 129 -24.36 7.05 7.07
C TRP A 129 -24.41 8.58 7.06
N LEU A 130 -23.26 9.26 7.05
CA LEU A 130 -23.18 10.72 6.98
C LEU A 130 -23.88 11.27 5.74
N LYS A 131 -23.64 10.68 4.57
CA LYS A 131 -24.29 11.10 3.30
C LYS A 131 -25.82 10.98 3.32
N LYS A 132 -26.38 10.07 4.12
CA LYS A 132 -27.84 9.91 4.27
C LYS A 132 -28.46 10.88 5.29
N HIS A 133 -27.64 11.48 6.16
CA HIS A 133 -28.07 12.35 7.26
C HIS A 133 -27.46 13.75 7.16
N SER A 134 -26.93 14.13 5.99
CA SER A 134 -26.47 15.48 5.65
C SER A 134 -27.48 16.20 4.77
#